data_AF-A0A397EI12-F1
#
_entry.id   AF-A0A397EI12-F1
#
_cell.length_a   1.000
_cell.length_b   1.000
_cell.length_c   1.000
_cell.angle_alpha   90.00
_cell.angle_beta   90.00
_cell.angle_gamma   90.00
#
_symmetry.space_group_name_H-M   'P 1'
#
loop_
_entity.id
_entity.type
_entity.pdbx_description
1 polymer ?
#
loop_
_entity_poly.entity_id
_entity_poly.type
_entity_poly.pdbx_seq_one_letter_code
_entity_poly.pdbx_strand_id
1 'polypeptide(L)'
;MDSDTKPSVPVTILTGFLGAGKTTLLNYILTQNHGKRIAVIENEFGEEIGVESLIARDGAEGDAFADFYELSNGCICCSVRDDLVSTLEELLTRRDRFDYVLVETTGASRHTLASIFWVDSELEGRITLDGIVTLVDAKNIAWHLEQQTNEVMSQIAYADRILVNKADLMPDADDRRRLEGQLNAMNALAPCMYLLYPYELCTSHSIS
;
A
#
# COMPACT_ATOMS: atom_id res chain seq x y z
N MET A 1 14.20 29.48 22.31
CA MET A 1 14.74 28.46 21.39
C MET A 1 13.79 27.28 21.51
N ASP A 2 12.68 27.31 20.78
CA ASP A 2 11.79 26.16 20.69
C ASP A 2 12.14 25.39 19.42
N SER A 3 12.35 24.09 19.60
CA SER A 3 12.90 23.15 18.65
C SER A 3 11.99 22.97 17.43
N ASP A 4 12.55 23.29 16.27
CA ASP A 4 12.00 23.10 14.92
C ASP A 4 11.97 21.61 14.51
N THR A 5 11.39 20.75 15.36
CA THR A 5 11.24 19.33 15.05
C THR A 5 10.03 19.17 14.14
N LYS A 6 10.28 19.13 12.82
CA LYS A 6 9.27 18.77 11.81
C LYS A 6 8.52 17.48 12.25
N PRO A 7 7.19 17.40 12.08
CA PRO A 7 6.36 16.28 12.53
C PRO A 7 6.61 15.01 11.72
N SER A 8 6.82 13.86 12.37
CA SER A 8 7.20 12.59 11.72
C SER A 8 6.35 12.27 10.48
N VAL A 9 6.98 11.73 9.44
CA VAL A 9 6.25 11.38 8.21
C VAL A 9 5.51 10.06 8.41
N PRO A 10 4.18 10.03 8.22
CA PRO A 10 3.42 8.80 8.29
C PRO A 10 3.76 7.85 7.15
N VAL A 11 3.88 6.56 7.46
CA VAL A 11 4.16 5.48 6.51
C VAL A 11 3.04 4.45 6.56
N THR A 12 2.41 4.15 5.42
CA THR A 12 1.52 3.00 5.28
C THR A 12 2.20 1.88 4.53
N ILE A 13 2.00 0.64 5.00
CA ILE A 13 2.34 -0.55 4.23
C ILE A 13 1.11 -0.98 3.44
N LEU A 14 1.17 -0.91 2.11
CA LEU A 14 0.17 -1.51 1.23
C LEU A 14 0.61 -2.91 0.83
N THR A 15 -0.28 -3.88 1.01
CA THR A 15 0.09 -5.26 0.80
C THR A 15 -1.12 -6.11 0.44
N GLY A 16 -0.90 -7.35 0.01
CA GLY A 16 -1.95 -8.25 -0.48
C GLY A 16 -1.38 -9.28 -1.44
N PHE A 17 -2.11 -10.36 -1.65
CA PHE A 17 -1.67 -11.45 -2.51
C PHE A 17 -1.57 -11.01 -3.99
N LEU A 18 -0.85 -11.80 -4.78
CA LEU A 18 -0.66 -11.52 -6.21
C LEU A 18 -2.01 -11.44 -6.93
N GLY A 19 -2.21 -10.41 -7.76
CA GLY A 19 -3.47 -10.21 -8.48
C GLY A 19 -4.56 -9.46 -7.69
N ALA A 20 -4.34 -9.11 -6.42
CA ALA A 20 -5.29 -8.33 -5.60
C ALA A 20 -5.61 -6.94 -6.18
N GLY A 21 -4.75 -6.40 -7.05
CA GLY A 21 -4.92 -5.08 -7.69
C GLY A 21 -4.13 -3.94 -7.01
N LYS A 22 -3.04 -4.26 -6.32
CA LYS A 22 -2.17 -3.28 -5.63
C LYS A 22 -1.60 -2.24 -6.60
N THR A 23 -0.99 -2.68 -7.69
CA THR A 23 -0.47 -1.81 -8.76
C THR A 23 -1.53 -0.88 -9.32
N THR A 24 -2.74 -1.39 -9.56
CA THR A 24 -3.85 -0.57 -10.07
C THR A 24 -4.28 0.49 -9.06
N LEU A 25 -4.27 0.17 -7.76
CA LEU A 25 -4.55 1.13 -6.70
C LEU A 25 -3.42 2.17 -6.57
N LEU A 26 -2.16 1.76 -6.63
CA LEU A 26 -1.02 2.67 -6.65
C LEU A 26 -1.11 3.64 -7.81
N ASN A 27 -1.36 3.14 -9.02
CA ASN A 27 -1.51 3.96 -10.21
C ASN A 27 -2.67 4.96 -10.06
N TYR A 28 -3.78 4.54 -9.46
CA TYR A 28 -4.87 5.45 -9.14
C TYR A 28 -4.39 6.54 -8.19
N ILE A 29 -3.79 6.20 -7.04
CA ILE A 29 -3.28 7.16 -6.05
C ILE A 29 -2.31 8.15 -6.72
N LEU A 30 -1.32 7.64 -7.45
CA LEU A 30 -0.26 8.42 -8.08
C LEU A 30 -0.74 9.32 -9.23
N THR A 31 -1.94 9.11 -9.78
CA THR A 31 -2.47 9.94 -10.88
C THR A 31 -3.61 10.86 -10.43
N GLN A 32 -4.19 10.64 -9.26
CA GLN A 32 -5.25 11.50 -8.74
C GLN A 32 -4.67 12.76 -8.08
N ASN A 33 -5.47 13.83 -8.06
CA ASN A 33 -5.16 15.03 -7.31
C ASN A 33 -5.81 14.98 -5.93
N HIS A 34 -5.16 14.28 -5.00
CA HIS A 34 -5.60 14.12 -3.61
C HIS A 34 -5.06 15.21 -2.67
N GLY A 35 -4.35 16.23 -3.19
CA GLY A 35 -3.83 17.34 -2.40
C GLY A 35 -2.71 16.98 -1.42
N LYS A 36 -2.04 15.85 -1.61
CA LYS A 36 -0.85 15.42 -0.87
C LYS A 36 0.25 15.06 -1.85
N ARG A 37 1.52 15.17 -1.44
CA ARG A 37 2.67 14.65 -2.17
C ARG A 37 3.07 13.33 -1.53
N ILE A 38 2.80 12.20 -2.20
CA ILE A 38 3.05 10.87 -1.64
C ILE A 38 4.32 10.31 -2.25
N ALA A 39 5.23 9.81 -1.41
CA ALA A 39 6.36 9.01 -1.84
C ALA A 39 5.99 7.52 -1.78
N VAL A 40 6.04 6.84 -2.92
CA VAL A 40 5.76 5.41 -3.06
C VAL A 40 7.09 4.65 -3.18
N ILE A 41 7.26 3.64 -2.35
CA ILE A 41 8.39 2.71 -2.39
C ILE A 41 7.87 1.33 -2.76
N GLU A 42 8.32 0.78 -3.89
CA GLU A 42 7.99 -0.58 -4.30
C GLU A 42 9.07 -1.56 -3.79
N ASN A 43 8.70 -2.45 -2.88
CA ASN A 43 9.63 -3.34 -2.18
C ASN A 43 9.65 -4.78 -2.75
N GLU A 44 9.34 -4.98 -4.03
CA GLU A 44 9.43 -6.29 -4.70
C GLU A 44 10.70 -6.42 -5.55
N PHE A 45 11.48 -7.48 -5.32
CA PHE A 45 12.61 -7.88 -6.17
C PHE A 45 12.09 -8.83 -7.28
N GLY A 46 11.88 -8.32 -8.50
CA GLY A 46 11.45 -9.13 -9.65
C GLY A 46 10.94 -8.26 -10.81
N GLU A 47 11.17 -8.71 -12.05
CA GLU A 47 11.09 -7.94 -13.29
C GLU A 47 9.77 -7.18 -13.56
N GLU A 48 9.94 -5.93 -13.99
CA GLU A 48 8.98 -4.94 -14.54
C GLU A 48 7.91 -4.36 -13.59
N ILE A 49 8.17 -3.10 -13.23
CA ILE A 49 7.50 -2.27 -12.25
C ILE A 49 6.20 -1.69 -12.82
N GLY A 50 5.10 -1.87 -12.08
CA GLY A 50 3.77 -1.48 -12.52
C GLY A 50 3.50 0.03 -12.64
N VAL A 51 4.40 0.88 -12.14
CA VAL A 51 4.40 2.35 -12.31
C VAL A 51 5.35 2.84 -13.42
N GLU A 52 6.11 1.97 -14.10
CA GLU A 52 6.97 2.35 -15.24
C GLU A 52 6.16 3.06 -16.33
N SER A 53 4.93 2.62 -16.55
CA SER A 53 4.02 3.26 -17.50
C SER A 53 3.64 4.69 -17.11
N LEU A 54 3.65 5.06 -15.82
CA LEU A 54 3.44 6.43 -15.35
C LEU A 54 4.69 7.27 -15.58
N ILE A 55 5.87 6.74 -15.23
CA ILE A 55 7.16 7.37 -15.47
C ILE A 55 7.35 7.67 -16.98
N ALA A 56 7.01 6.71 -17.83
CA ALA A 56 7.07 6.87 -19.28
C ALA A 56 6.04 7.86 -19.85
N ARG A 57 4.89 8.03 -19.18
CA ARG A 57 3.78 8.90 -19.62
C ARG A 57 3.98 10.37 -19.25
N ASP A 58 4.53 10.65 -18.06
CA ASP A 58 4.77 12.03 -17.63
C ASP A 58 5.98 12.67 -18.32
N GLY A 59 6.73 11.89 -19.10
CA GLY A 59 7.99 12.32 -19.69
C GLY A 59 9.04 12.45 -18.60
N ALA A 60 10.26 11.99 -18.86
CA ALA A 60 11.40 12.17 -17.95
C ALA A 60 11.85 13.65 -17.92
N GLU A 61 10.95 14.59 -17.64
CA GLU A 61 11.23 16.00 -17.29
C GLU A 61 11.32 16.19 -15.76
N GLY A 62 10.92 15.18 -14.97
CA GLY A 62 11.18 15.12 -13.53
C GLY A 62 12.67 14.87 -13.25
N ASP A 63 13.20 15.54 -12.23
CA ASP A 63 14.61 15.45 -11.81
C ASP A 63 14.92 14.04 -11.30
N ALA A 64 15.29 13.13 -12.21
CA ALA A 64 15.68 11.76 -11.90
C ALA A 64 17.01 11.78 -11.16
N PHE A 65 16.98 11.51 -9.87
CA PHE A 65 18.17 11.36 -9.06
C PHE A 65 18.09 10.04 -8.30
N ALA A 66 19.12 9.21 -8.46
CA ALA A 66 19.27 7.95 -7.72
C ALA A 66 17.98 7.08 -7.72
N ASP A 67 17.39 6.87 -8.90
CA ASP A 67 16.23 5.98 -9.10
C ASP A 67 14.89 6.45 -8.48
N PHE A 68 14.83 7.69 -7.98
CA PHE A 68 13.57 8.35 -7.61
C PHE A 68 13.00 9.15 -8.78
N TYR A 69 11.72 8.94 -9.07
CA TYR A 69 10.99 9.61 -10.14
C TYR A 69 9.90 10.49 -9.53
N GLU A 70 9.84 11.75 -9.95
CA GLU A 70 8.80 12.68 -9.55
C GLU A 70 7.74 12.78 -10.65
N LEU A 71 6.47 12.69 -10.24
CA LEU A 71 5.31 12.82 -11.10
C LEU A 71 4.80 14.27 -11.12
N SER A 72 4.01 14.60 -12.13
CA SER A 72 3.43 15.93 -12.36
C SER A 72 2.53 16.43 -11.22
N ASN A 73 1.94 15.53 -10.43
CA ASN A 73 1.18 15.88 -9.22
C ASN A 73 2.05 16.06 -7.95
N GLY A 74 3.38 15.95 -8.08
CA GLY A 74 4.34 16.08 -6.98
C GLY A 74 4.52 14.81 -6.14
N CYS A 75 3.92 13.69 -6.53
CA CYS A 75 4.23 12.39 -5.95
C CYS A 75 5.60 11.89 -6.42
N ILE A 76 6.22 11.04 -5.61
CA ILE A 76 7.53 10.43 -5.89
C ILE A 76 7.33 8.92 -5.93
N CYS A 77 7.98 8.21 -6.85
CA CYS A 77 8.04 6.76 -6.83
C CYS A 77 9.48 6.26 -7.00
N CYS A 78 9.81 5.18 -6.31
CA CYS A 78 11.07 4.45 -6.48
C CYS A 78 10.87 2.96 -6.18
N SER A 79 11.82 2.16 -6.63
CA SER A 79 11.93 0.75 -6.24
C SER A 79 13.03 0.57 -5.22
N VAL A 80 12.89 -0.40 -4.32
CA VAL A 80 13.94 -0.73 -3.36
C VAL A 80 15.13 -1.33 -4.09
N ARG A 81 16.31 -0.75 -3.87
CA ARG A 81 17.55 -1.16 -4.53
C ARG A 81 18.35 -2.17 -3.72
N ASP A 82 18.62 -1.86 -2.45
CA ASP A 82 19.43 -2.67 -1.55
C ASP A 82 18.53 -3.24 -0.43
N ASP A 83 18.04 -2.37 0.45
CA ASP A 83 17.10 -2.70 1.50
C ASP A 83 16.17 -1.52 1.80
N LEU A 84 15.02 -1.80 2.42
CA LEU A 84 13.99 -0.81 2.69
C LEU A 84 14.46 0.31 3.63
N VAL A 85 15.32 0.03 4.61
CA VAL A 85 15.82 1.04 5.55
C VAL A 85 16.63 2.06 4.78
N SER A 86 17.64 1.60 4.04
CA SER A 86 18.50 2.47 3.22
C SER A 86 17.69 3.33 2.24
N THR A 87 16.67 2.76 1.59
CA THR A 87 15.78 3.53 0.70
C THR A 87 14.96 4.59 1.45
N LEU A 88 14.42 4.25 2.63
CA LEU A 88 13.71 5.20 3.49
C LEU A 88 14.64 6.32 3.96
N GLU A 89 15.87 6.00 4.36
CA GLU A 89 16.86 6.98 4.79
C GLU A 89 17.21 7.98 3.69
N GLU A 90 17.46 7.48 2.48
CA GLU A 90 17.74 8.31 1.31
C GLU A 90 16.55 9.22 0.99
N LEU A 91 15.33 8.66 0.98
CA LEU A 91 14.11 9.44 0.78
C LEU A 91 13.96 10.54 1.85
N LEU A 92 14.27 10.25 3.11
CA LEU A 92 14.17 11.21 4.22
C LEU A 92 15.16 12.38 4.13
N THR A 93 16.23 12.27 3.35
CA THR A 93 17.10 13.43 3.04
C THR A 93 16.33 14.54 2.29
N ARG A 94 15.20 14.20 1.66
CA ARG A 94 14.32 15.09 0.88
C ARG A 94 12.94 15.24 1.49
N ARG A 95 12.82 15.10 2.81
CA ARG A 95 11.55 15.14 3.54
C ARG A 95 10.63 16.33 3.24
N ASP A 96 11.14 17.45 2.78
CA ASP A 96 10.32 18.62 2.40
C ASP A 96 9.52 18.44 1.10
N ARG A 97 9.81 17.37 0.34
CA ARG A 97 9.19 17.09 -0.96
C ARG A 97 7.93 16.23 -0.88
N PHE A 98 7.70 15.53 0.22
CA PHE A 98 6.54 14.65 0.39
C PHE A 98 5.93 14.79 1.78
N ASP A 99 4.65 14.48 1.87
CA ASP A 99 3.85 14.58 3.10
C ASP A 99 3.56 13.19 3.69
N TYR A 100 3.80 12.13 2.92
CA TYR A 100 3.37 10.76 3.23
C TYR A 100 4.26 9.73 2.52
N VAL A 101 4.47 8.57 3.14
CA VAL A 101 5.14 7.43 2.50
C VAL A 101 4.19 6.25 2.38
N LEU A 102 4.17 5.62 1.21
CA LEU A 102 3.43 4.38 0.95
C LEU A 102 4.43 3.32 0.50
N VAL A 103 4.61 2.27 1.31
CA VAL A 103 5.48 1.15 0.97
C VAL A 103 4.62 0.01 0.44
N GLU A 104 4.78 -0.33 -0.83
CA GLU A 104 4.13 -1.48 -1.43
C GLU A 104 4.98 -2.73 -1.23
N THR A 105 4.33 -3.81 -0.80
CA THR A 105 4.97 -5.10 -0.58
C THR A 105 4.10 -6.18 -1.19
N THR A 106 4.67 -7.00 -2.06
CA THR A 106 4.09 -8.25 -2.53
C THR A 106 4.63 -9.40 -1.69
N GLY A 107 3.81 -10.45 -1.48
CA GLY A 107 4.30 -11.82 -1.24
C GLY A 107 5.14 -12.13 0.02
N ALA A 108 5.80 -11.17 0.67
CA ALA A 108 6.87 -11.38 1.64
C ALA A 108 6.45 -11.08 3.08
N SER A 109 7.18 -11.66 4.04
CA SER A 109 6.80 -11.74 5.46
C SER A 109 6.85 -10.39 6.20
N ARG A 110 5.66 -9.96 6.62
CA ARG A 110 5.32 -8.59 7.05
C ARG A 110 5.73 -8.24 8.47
N HIS A 111 6.06 -9.22 9.32
CA HIS A 111 6.56 -8.94 10.67
C HIS A 111 7.88 -8.18 10.61
N THR A 112 8.74 -8.56 9.67
CA THR A 112 10.05 -7.94 9.49
C THR A 112 9.88 -6.47 9.11
N LEU A 113 8.99 -6.15 8.17
CA LEU A 113 8.81 -4.78 7.70
C LEU A 113 8.18 -3.86 8.73
N ALA A 114 7.13 -4.30 9.43
CA ALA A 114 6.57 -3.51 10.52
C ALA A 114 7.58 -3.31 11.67
N SER A 115 8.41 -4.33 11.95
CA SER A 115 9.41 -4.25 13.01
C SER A 115 10.54 -3.26 12.71
N ILE A 116 10.87 -3.00 11.44
CA ILE A 116 11.86 -1.98 11.05
C ILE A 116 11.49 -0.62 11.63
N PHE A 117 10.21 -0.24 11.55
CA PHE A 117 9.73 1.06 12.07
C PHE A 117 9.79 1.19 13.59
N TRP A 118 10.01 0.09 14.33
CA TRP A 118 10.16 0.10 15.80
C TRP A 118 11.58 -0.13 16.28
N VAL A 119 12.41 -0.84 15.50
CA VAL A 119 13.75 -1.26 15.92
C VAL A 119 14.82 -0.28 15.45
N ASP A 120 14.56 0.45 14.37
CA ASP A 120 15.57 1.28 13.74
C ASP A 120 15.67 2.68 14.36
N SER A 121 16.76 2.91 15.09
CA SER A 121 17.05 4.20 15.74
C SER A 121 17.28 5.33 14.77
N GLU A 122 17.68 5.03 13.53
CA GLU A 122 17.93 6.05 12.52
C GLU A 122 16.59 6.56 11.98
N LEU A 123 15.58 5.69 11.83
CA LEU A 123 14.23 6.08 11.43
C LEU A 123 13.42 6.73 12.58
N GLU A 124 13.84 6.53 13.83
CA GLU A 124 13.14 6.99 15.03
C GLU A 124 12.90 8.51 15.03
N GLY A 125 11.64 8.91 15.26
CA GLY A 125 11.22 10.32 15.27
C GLY A 125 11.16 11.01 13.90
N ARG A 126 11.71 10.41 12.84
CA ARG A 126 11.60 10.92 11.46
C ARG A 126 10.36 10.40 10.74
N ILE A 127 9.97 9.15 11.03
CA ILE A 127 8.79 8.50 10.45
C ILE A 127 7.93 7.82 11.52
N THR A 128 6.71 7.46 11.16
CA THR A 128 5.79 6.71 12.04
C THR A 128 4.95 5.77 11.19
N LEU A 129 4.85 4.51 11.60
CA LEU A 129 3.94 3.56 10.96
C LEU A 129 2.49 4.01 11.22
N ASP A 130 1.79 4.43 10.16
CA ASP A 130 0.38 4.82 10.18
C ASP A 130 -0.53 3.59 10.21
N GLY A 131 -0.16 2.55 9.45
CA GLY A 131 -0.85 1.27 9.48
C GLY A 131 -0.53 0.35 8.31
N ILE A 132 -1.07 -0.86 8.37
CA ILE A 132 -0.98 -1.90 7.37
C ILE A 132 -2.34 -2.03 6.67
N VAL A 133 -2.34 -1.77 5.36
CA VAL A 133 -3.52 -1.90 4.50
C VAL A 133 -3.38 -3.16 3.66
N THR A 134 -4.28 -4.12 3.86
CA THR A 134 -4.30 -5.36 3.07
C THR A 134 -5.39 -5.31 2.00
N LEU A 135 -4.98 -5.36 0.74
CA LEU A 135 -5.84 -5.50 -0.43
C LEU A 135 -6.23 -6.97 -0.63
N VAL A 136 -7.52 -7.21 -0.78
CA VAL A 136 -8.11 -8.54 -0.99
C VAL A 136 -8.91 -8.55 -2.29
N ASP A 137 -8.60 -9.45 -3.20
CA ASP A 137 -9.49 -9.77 -4.33
C ASP A 137 -10.71 -10.54 -3.82
N ALA A 138 -11.89 -9.90 -3.83
CA ALA A 138 -13.13 -10.49 -3.36
C ALA A 138 -13.45 -11.80 -4.12
N LYS A 139 -13.25 -11.82 -5.44
CA LYS A 139 -13.60 -12.94 -6.31
C LYS A 139 -12.66 -14.13 -6.13
N ASN A 140 -11.37 -13.88 -5.92
CA ASN A 140 -10.33 -14.93 -5.98
C ASN A 140 -9.79 -15.36 -4.61
N ILE A 141 -10.18 -14.72 -3.51
CA ILE A 141 -9.67 -15.05 -2.16
C ILE A 141 -9.85 -16.53 -1.81
N ALA A 142 -10.95 -17.18 -2.17
CA ALA A 142 -11.17 -18.60 -1.88
C ALA A 142 -10.08 -19.48 -2.51
N TRP A 143 -9.73 -19.21 -3.77
CA TRP A 143 -8.65 -19.91 -4.46
C TRP A 143 -7.29 -19.64 -3.79
N HIS A 144 -6.99 -18.39 -3.43
CA HIS A 144 -5.75 -18.06 -2.74
C HIS A 144 -5.65 -18.72 -1.35
N LEU A 145 -6.76 -18.81 -0.61
CA LEU A 145 -6.81 -19.53 0.66
C LEU A 145 -6.56 -21.03 0.50
N GLU A 146 -6.89 -21.63 -0.64
CA GLU A 146 -6.58 -23.04 -0.91
C GLU A 146 -5.10 -23.25 -1.28
N GLN A 147 -4.52 -22.33 -2.06
CA GLN A 147 -3.15 -22.47 -2.57
C GLN A 147 -2.07 -21.96 -1.59
N GLN A 148 -2.37 -20.89 -0.86
CA GLN A 148 -1.42 -20.10 -0.07
C GLN A 148 -2.01 -19.71 1.28
N THR A 149 -2.70 -20.64 1.95
CA THR A 149 -3.48 -20.38 3.17
C THR A 149 -2.71 -19.56 4.19
N ASN A 150 -1.50 -20.00 4.57
CA ASN A 150 -0.73 -19.36 5.64
C ASN A 150 -0.33 -17.93 5.30
N GLU A 151 0.01 -17.69 4.04
CA GLU A 151 0.36 -16.36 3.57
C GLU A 151 -0.87 -15.47 3.67
N VAL A 152 -1.95 -15.77 2.94
CA VAL A 152 -3.19 -14.98 2.91
C VAL A 152 -3.76 -14.72 4.31
N MET A 153 -3.76 -15.74 5.18
CA MET A 153 -4.21 -15.61 6.56
C MET A 153 -3.33 -14.64 7.35
N SER A 154 -2.00 -14.78 7.29
CA SER A 154 -1.08 -13.83 7.92
C SER A 154 -1.31 -12.43 7.35
N GLN A 155 -1.45 -12.34 6.05
CA GLN A 155 -1.66 -11.07 5.38
C GLN A 155 -2.88 -10.30 5.93
N ILE A 156 -3.99 -11.01 6.13
CA ILE A 156 -5.22 -10.42 6.67
C ILE A 156 -5.12 -10.19 8.17
N ALA A 157 -4.46 -11.08 8.91
CA ALA A 157 -4.31 -11.01 10.37
C ALA A 157 -3.55 -9.77 10.86
N TYR A 158 -2.58 -9.27 10.10
CA TYR A 158 -1.80 -8.07 10.45
C TYR A 158 -2.36 -6.76 9.88
N ALA A 159 -3.50 -6.81 9.19
CA ALA A 159 -4.10 -5.61 8.64
C ALA A 159 -4.67 -4.72 9.77
N ASP A 160 -4.45 -3.41 9.66
CA ASP A 160 -5.22 -2.39 10.39
C ASP A 160 -6.49 -2.00 9.60
N ARG A 161 -6.45 -2.21 8.28
CA ARG A 161 -7.55 -1.99 7.34
C ARG A 161 -7.52 -3.04 6.23
N ILE A 162 -8.69 -3.56 5.89
CA ILE A 162 -8.84 -4.48 4.76
C ILE A 162 -9.60 -3.76 3.65
N LEU A 163 -9.00 -3.70 2.46
CA LEU A 163 -9.63 -3.16 1.26
C LEU A 163 -10.05 -4.32 0.37
N VAL A 164 -11.35 -4.59 0.33
CA VAL A 164 -11.95 -5.65 -0.48
C VAL A 164 -12.17 -5.11 -1.89
N ASN A 165 -11.26 -5.45 -2.79
CA ASN A 165 -11.24 -5.04 -4.19
C ASN A 165 -12.05 -5.98 -5.08
N LYS A 166 -12.50 -5.47 -6.24
CA LYS A 166 -13.31 -6.20 -7.22
C LYS A 166 -14.63 -6.74 -6.63
N ALA A 167 -15.18 -6.02 -5.65
CA ALA A 167 -16.42 -6.41 -4.98
C ALA A 167 -17.62 -6.43 -5.93
N ASP A 168 -17.56 -5.63 -7.01
CA ASP A 168 -18.52 -5.62 -8.12
C ASP A 168 -18.63 -6.97 -8.85
N LEU A 169 -17.58 -7.81 -8.78
CA LEU A 169 -17.58 -9.15 -9.37
C LEU A 169 -18.26 -10.20 -8.49
N MET A 170 -18.75 -9.81 -7.30
CA MET A 170 -19.51 -10.66 -6.38
C MET A 170 -20.95 -10.12 -6.22
N PRO A 171 -21.82 -10.28 -7.24
CA PRO A 171 -23.18 -9.75 -7.19
C PRO A 171 -24.10 -10.49 -6.21
N ASP A 172 -23.76 -11.72 -5.83
CA ASP A 172 -24.52 -12.52 -4.88
C ASP A 172 -24.31 -12.08 -3.42
N ALA A 173 -25.40 -11.87 -2.69
CA ALA A 173 -25.36 -11.36 -1.32
C ALA A 173 -24.95 -12.42 -0.29
N ASP A 174 -25.20 -13.71 -0.55
CA ASP A 174 -24.75 -14.80 0.32
C ASP A 174 -23.24 -14.99 0.20
N ASP A 175 -22.68 -14.89 -1.01
CA ASP A 175 -21.23 -14.93 -1.26
C ASP A 175 -20.51 -13.77 -0.56
N ARG A 176 -21.07 -12.55 -0.61
CA ARG A 176 -20.52 -11.40 0.14
C ARG A 176 -20.56 -11.61 1.65
N ARG A 177 -21.69 -12.11 2.19
CA ARG A 177 -21.79 -12.44 3.62
C ARG A 177 -20.82 -13.54 4.05
N ARG A 178 -20.56 -14.52 3.18
CA ARG A 178 -19.56 -15.56 3.42
C ARG A 178 -18.15 -14.97 3.46
N LEU A 179 -17.82 -14.09 2.51
CA LEU A 179 -16.53 -13.39 2.49
C LEU A 179 -16.33 -12.56 3.77
N GLU A 180 -17.35 -11.80 4.18
CA GLU A 180 -17.32 -11.04 5.44
C GLU A 180 -17.06 -11.94 6.64
N GLY A 181 -17.78 -13.06 6.75
CA GLY A 181 -17.57 -14.04 7.81
C GLY A 181 -16.15 -14.59 7.82
N GLN A 182 -15.57 -14.86 6.63
CA GLN A 182 -14.20 -15.33 6.50
C GLN A 182 -13.18 -14.26 6.93
N LEU A 183 -13.28 -13.03 6.41
CA LEU A 183 -12.37 -11.94 6.77
C LEU A 183 -12.43 -11.61 8.26
N ASN A 184 -13.64 -11.53 8.82
CA ASN A 184 -13.85 -11.27 10.25
C ASN A 184 -13.30 -12.41 11.13
N ALA A 185 -13.37 -13.66 10.67
CA ALA A 185 -12.77 -14.79 11.39
C ALA A 185 -11.22 -14.74 11.38
N MET A 186 -10.62 -14.15 10.34
CA MET A 186 -9.17 -13.97 10.26
C MET A 186 -8.70 -12.75 11.06
N ASN A 187 -9.45 -11.65 10.99
CA ASN A 187 -9.13 -10.41 11.69
C ASN A 187 -10.40 -9.60 11.98
N ALA A 188 -10.92 -9.75 13.20
CA ALA A 188 -12.11 -9.04 13.65
C ALA A 188 -11.86 -7.57 14.02
N LEU A 189 -10.60 -7.15 14.13
CA LEU A 189 -10.22 -5.80 14.54
C LEU A 189 -10.05 -4.86 13.33
N ALA A 190 -9.78 -5.41 12.15
CA ALA A 190 -9.60 -4.64 10.93
C ALA A 190 -10.95 -4.41 10.23
N PRO A 191 -11.44 -3.17 10.12
CA PRO A 191 -12.63 -2.90 9.35
C PRO A 191 -12.35 -3.13 7.86
N CYS A 192 -13.35 -3.71 7.19
CA CYS A 192 -13.35 -3.96 5.76
C CYS A 192 -14.00 -2.78 5.03
N MET A 193 -13.36 -2.32 3.95
CA MET A 193 -13.91 -1.33 3.03
C MET A 193 -13.98 -1.94 1.65
N TYR A 194 -15.14 -1.82 1.01
CA TYR A 194 -15.38 -2.41 -0.31
C TYR A 194 -15.11 -1.39 -1.39
N LEU A 195 -14.31 -1.80 -2.38
CA LEU A 195 -13.94 -0.99 -3.53
C LEU A 195 -14.63 -1.56 -4.77
N LEU A 196 -15.37 -0.69 -5.44
CA LEU A 196 -15.90 -0.95 -6.78
C LEU A 196 -14.90 -0.42 -7.80
N TYR A 197 -14.75 -1.07 -8.95
CA TYR A 197 -13.92 -0.52 -10.02
C TYR A 197 -14.50 0.80 -10.58
N PRO A 198 -13.71 1.88 -10.80
CA PRO A 198 -12.26 2.02 -10.61
C PRO A 198 -11.88 2.77 -9.30
N TYR A 199 -12.23 2.19 -8.16
CA TYR A 199 -12.04 2.68 -6.77
C TYR A 199 -13.05 3.71 -6.25
N GLU A 200 -14.34 3.49 -6.52
CA GLU A 200 -15.40 4.14 -5.75
C GLU A 200 -15.62 3.39 -4.43
N LEU A 201 -15.68 4.14 -3.31
CA LEU A 201 -15.99 3.58 -2.00
C LEU A 201 -17.44 3.14 -1.96
N CYS A 202 -17.66 1.85 -1.77
CA CYS A 202 -18.99 1.32 -1.55
C CYS A 202 -19.42 1.63 -0.12
N THR A 203 -20.30 2.62 0.06
CA THR A 203 -20.92 2.84 1.39
C THR A 203 -21.82 1.64 1.71
N SER A 204 -21.99 1.32 3.00
CA SER A 204 -22.76 0.16 3.48
C SER A 204 -24.21 0.05 2.97
N HIS A 205 -24.73 1.07 2.30
CA HIS A 205 -26.07 1.11 1.69
C HIS A 205 -26.08 0.72 0.19
N SER A 206 -24.91 0.55 -0.43
CA SER A 206 -24.77 0.27 -1.87
C SER A 206 -24.62 -1.24 -2.16
N ILE A 207 -24.54 -2.07 -1.11
CA ILE A 207 -24.31 -3.52 -1.19
C ILE A 207 -25.58 -4.34 -0.84
N SER A 208 -26.65 -3.66 -0.42
CA SER A 208 -27.94 -4.27 -0.07
C SER A 208 -28.85 -4.44 -1.28
#